data_AF-A0A182E1U1-F1
#
_entry.id   AF-A0A182E1U1-F1
#
_cell.length_a   1.000
_cell.length_b   1.000
_cell.length_c   1.000
_cell.angle_alpha   90.00
_cell.angle_beta   90.00
_cell.angle_gamma   90.00
#
_symmetry.space_group_name_H-M   'P 1'
#
loop_
_entity.id
_entity.type
_entity.pdbx_description
1 polymer ?
#
loop_
_entity_poly.entity_id
_entity_poly.type
_entity_poly.pdbx_seq_one_letter_code
_entity_poly.pdbx_strand_id
1 'polypeptide(L)'
;MMSNYGTDEKEYELFSKEIPSVTSKTSGASSIEVNQLGGAFINGRPLPLPLRYKIIELTKGGFRPCDISRRLKISHGCISKILSRYAEYGTIMPGTVGGSKPRVTTPVVR
;
A
#
# COMPACT_ATOMS: atom_id res chain seq x y z
N MET A 1 -27.61 -21.88 1.81
CA MET A 1 -27.03 -20.69 2.49
C MET A 1 -25.71 -20.36 1.79
N MET A 2 -25.74 -19.44 0.83
CA MET A 2 -24.54 -18.89 0.18
C MET A 2 -24.66 -17.37 0.26
N SER A 3 -23.65 -16.76 0.86
CA SER A 3 -23.61 -15.36 1.26
C SER A 3 -23.50 -14.45 0.04
N ASN A 4 -24.48 -13.57 -0.13
CA ASN A 4 -24.41 -12.48 -1.10
C ASN A 4 -23.43 -11.41 -0.58
N TYR A 5 -22.15 -11.55 -0.87
CA TYR A 5 -21.18 -10.44 -0.81
C TYR A 5 -21.13 -9.73 -2.16
N GLY A 6 -22.27 -9.15 -2.54
CA GLY A 6 -22.35 -8.15 -3.61
C GLY A 6 -21.74 -6.85 -3.09
N THR A 7 -20.41 -6.75 -3.13
CA THR A 7 -19.75 -5.44 -3.04
C THR A 7 -19.70 -4.90 -4.46
N ASP A 8 -20.52 -3.88 -4.67
CA ASP A 8 -20.86 -3.27 -5.94
C ASP A 8 -19.64 -3.08 -6.82
N GLU A 9 -19.72 -3.63 -8.04
CA GLU A 9 -18.63 -3.59 -8.99
C GLU A 9 -18.25 -2.15 -9.41
N LYS A 10 -19.12 -1.20 -9.10
CA LYS A 10 -19.02 0.19 -9.51
C LYS A 10 -18.26 1.06 -8.52
N GLU A 11 -18.24 0.71 -7.23
CA GLU A 11 -17.65 1.55 -6.19
C GLU A 11 -16.11 1.54 -6.27
N TYR A 12 -15.50 0.41 -6.64
CA TYR A 12 -14.05 0.33 -6.83
C TYR A 12 -13.57 0.89 -8.19
N GLU A 13 -14.42 0.87 -9.22
CA GLU A 13 -14.13 1.48 -10.52
C GLU A 13 -14.16 3.00 -10.39
N LEU A 14 -15.08 3.52 -9.57
CA LEU A 14 -15.13 4.93 -9.18
C LEU A 14 -13.95 5.30 -8.27
N PHE A 15 -13.59 4.46 -7.30
CA PHE A 15 -12.42 4.69 -6.42
C PHE A 15 -11.08 4.65 -7.17
N SER A 16 -10.97 3.81 -8.21
CA SER A 16 -9.79 3.76 -9.09
C SER A 16 -9.68 5.00 -9.99
N LYS A 17 -10.82 5.62 -10.35
CA LYS A 17 -10.88 6.92 -11.04
C LYS A 17 -10.62 8.10 -10.11
N GLU A 18 -10.89 7.94 -8.82
CA GLU A 18 -10.65 8.92 -7.76
C GLU A 18 -9.28 8.81 -7.08
N ILE A 19 -8.36 7.94 -7.51
CA ILE A 19 -6.95 8.14 -7.16
C ILE A 19 -6.57 9.46 -7.82
N PRO A 20 -6.52 10.58 -7.09
CA PRO A 20 -6.12 11.83 -7.69
C PRO A 20 -4.69 11.56 -8.11
N SER A 21 -4.34 11.95 -9.32
CA SER A 21 -2.98 12.29 -9.68
C SER A 21 -2.34 12.99 -8.48
N VAL A 22 -1.57 12.27 -7.66
CA VAL A 22 -0.73 12.85 -6.61
C VAL A 22 0.45 13.45 -7.37
N THR A 23 0.16 14.50 -8.13
CA THR A 23 1.11 15.47 -8.63
C THR A 23 1.42 16.43 -7.49
N SER A 24 1.95 15.91 -6.39
CA SER A 24 2.81 16.74 -5.55
C SER A 24 4.12 16.89 -6.31
N LYS A 25 4.26 18.03 -6.99
CA LYS A 25 5.48 18.53 -7.65
C LYS A 25 6.71 18.17 -6.80
N THR A 26 7.41 17.11 -7.16
CA THR A 26 8.79 16.85 -6.78
C THR A 26 9.48 16.24 -8.00
N SER A 27 10.59 16.87 -8.37
CA SER A 27 11.30 16.78 -9.65
C SER A 27 12.06 15.47 -9.86
N GLY A 28 11.33 14.36 -9.95
CA GLY A 28 11.86 13.07 -10.38
C GLY A 28 10.71 12.23 -10.90
N ALA A 29 10.65 11.98 -12.21
CA ALA A 29 9.57 11.26 -12.87
C ALA A 29 9.49 9.81 -12.35
N SER A 30 8.75 9.58 -11.27
CA SER A 30 8.40 8.24 -10.84
C SER A 30 7.27 7.73 -11.73
N SER A 31 7.63 6.99 -12.77
CA SER A 31 6.67 6.36 -13.68
C SER A 31 5.73 5.43 -12.91
N ILE A 32 4.45 5.45 -13.28
CA ILE A 32 3.50 4.45 -12.82
C ILE A 32 3.84 3.15 -13.53
N GLU A 33 4.00 2.08 -12.75
CA GLU A 33 4.24 0.73 -13.24
C GLU A 33 3.03 -0.16 -12.94
N VAL A 34 2.89 -1.23 -13.71
CA VAL A 34 1.80 -2.20 -13.56
C VAL A 34 2.40 -3.54 -13.15
N ASN A 35 1.87 -4.13 -12.07
CA ASN A 35 2.32 -5.43 -11.60
C ASN A 35 1.69 -6.58 -12.43
N GLN A 36 2.12 -7.81 -12.16
CA GLN A 36 1.61 -9.02 -12.86
C GLN A 36 0.11 -9.28 -12.67
N LEU A 37 -0.50 -8.70 -11.64
CA LEU A 37 -1.94 -8.80 -11.36
C LEU A 37 -2.73 -7.66 -12.03
N GLY A 38 -2.06 -6.77 -12.78
CA GLY A 38 -2.67 -5.62 -13.44
C GLY A 38 -2.92 -4.43 -12.53
N GLY A 39 -2.32 -4.36 -11.35
CA GLY A 39 -2.44 -3.24 -10.41
C GLY A 39 -1.34 -2.19 -10.60
N ALA A 40 -1.71 -0.91 -10.57
CA ALA A 40 -0.79 0.21 -10.69
C ALA A 40 -0.05 0.48 -9.37
N PHE A 41 1.25 0.77 -9.45
CA PHE A 41 2.08 1.14 -8.32
C PHE A 41 3.20 2.08 -8.72
N ILE A 42 3.85 2.68 -7.72
CA ILE A 42 5.01 3.57 -7.93
C ILE A 42 6.18 2.98 -7.14
N ASN A 43 7.26 2.65 -7.84
CA ASN A 43 8.46 2.11 -7.21
C ASN A 43 9.03 3.07 -6.15
N GLY A 44 9.45 2.50 -5.02
CA GLY A 44 10.00 3.26 -3.89
C GLY A 44 8.99 4.08 -3.09
N ARG A 45 7.70 4.06 -3.45
CA ARG A 45 6.64 4.75 -2.69
C ARG A 45 5.76 3.74 -1.94
N PRO A 46 5.27 4.09 -0.74
CA PRO A 46 4.34 3.23 -0.01
C PRO A 46 3.00 3.14 -0.75
N LEU A 47 2.30 2.00 -0.59
CA LEU A 47 0.96 1.82 -1.12
C LEU A 47 0.01 2.92 -0.58
N PRO A 48 -0.89 3.49 -1.41
CA PRO A 48 -1.85 4.50 -0.97
C PRO A 48 -2.63 4.07 0.27
N LEU A 49 -2.80 5.01 1.20
CA LEU A 49 -3.45 4.76 2.49
C LEU A 49 -4.83 4.10 2.38
N PRO A 50 -5.73 4.50 1.44
CA PRO A 50 -7.03 3.86 1.31
C PRO A 50 -6.96 2.37 0.92
N LEU A 51 -6.03 2.00 0.03
CA LEU A 51 -5.83 0.58 -0.33
C LEU A 51 -5.31 -0.22 0.87
N ARG A 52 -4.48 0.39 1.72
CA ARG A 52 -4.03 -0.24 2.97
C ARG A 52 -5.21 -0.48 3.90
N TYR A 53 -6.10 0.50 4.08
CA TYR A 53 -7.34 0.33 4.87
C TYR A 53 -8.19 -0.81 4.32
N LYS A 54 -8.36 -0.87 2.99
CA LYS A 54 -9.17 -1.92 2.36
C LYS A 54 -8.60 -3.32 2.59
N ILE A 55 -7.27 -3.47 2.60
CA ILE A 55 -6.62 -4.76 2.95
C ILE A 55 -7.01 -5.20 4.36
N ILE A 56 -6.96 -4.29 5.35
CA ILE A 56 -7.31 -4.61 6.74
C ILE A 56 -8.80 -4.92 6.87
N GLU A 57 -9.66 -4.12 6.23
CA GLU A 57 -11.11 -4.30 6.21
C GLU A 57 -11.50 -5.68 5.66
N LEU A 58 -10.97 -6.06 4.49
CA LEU A 58 -11.26 -7.36 3.89
C LEU A 58 -10.72 -8.51 4.74
N THR A 59 -9.53 -8.36 5.32
CA THR A 59 -8.96 -9.40 6.19
C THR A 59 -9.81 -9.59 7.45
N LYS A 60 -10.29 -8.50 8.06
CA LYS A 60 -11.23 -8.55 9.21
C LYS A 60 -12.59 -9.16 8.83
N GLY A 61 -13.01 -8.98 7.57
CA GLY A 61 -14.19 -9.64 7.00
C GLY A 61 -14.00 -11.13 6.70
N GLY A 62 -12.84 -11.72 7.03
CA GLY A 62 -12.56 -13.14 6.85
C GLY A 62 -12.10 -13.53 5.44
N PHE A 63 -11.79 -12.56 4.57
CA PHE A 63 -11.25 -12.86 3.24
C PHE A 63 -9.82 -13.39 3.35
N ARG A 64 -9.51 -14.41 2.53
CA ARG A 64 -8.17 -14.98 2.48
C ARG A 64 -7.22 -13.99 1.82
N PRO A 65 -5.96 -13.86 2.27
CA PRO A 65 -4.97 -12.95 1.67
C PRO A 65 -4.79 -13.15 0.15
N CYS A 66 -4.93 -14.38 -0.34
CA CYS A 66 -4.86 -14.68 -1.77
C CYS A 66 -6.04 -14.11 -2.57
N ASP A 67 -7.24 -14.08 -1.99
CA ASP A 67 -8.42 -13.48 -2.61
C ASP A 67 -8.31 -11.95 -2.63
N ILE A 68 -7.82 -11.37 -1.53
CA ILE A 68 -7.56 -9.94 -1.42
C ILE A 68 -6.52 -9.49 -2.47
N SER A 69 -5.46 -10.28 -2.66
CA SER A 69 -4.43 -10.03 -3.68
C SER A 69 -5.01 -9.93 -5.08
N ARG A 70 -5.89 -10.87 -5.46
CA ARG A 70 -6.55 -10.86 -6.77
C ARG A 70 -7.53 -9.70 -6.90
N ARG A 71 -8.34 -9.44 -5.87
CA ARG A 71 -9.41 -8.43 -5.90
C ARG A 71 -8.87 -7.00 -5.96
N LEU A 72 -7.82 -6.70 -5.19
CA LEU A 72 -7.20 -5.38 -5.16
C LEU A 72 -6.03 -5.24 -6.15
N LYS A 73 -5.66 -6.32 -6.85
CA LYS A 73 -4.51 -6.38 -7.77
C LYS A 73 -3.19 -5.95 -7.10
N ILE A 74 -2.98 -6.38 -5.86
CA ILE A 74 -1.78 -6.07 -5.06
C ILE A 74 -1.01 -7.36 -4.80
N SER A 75 0.33 -7.30 -4.82
CA SER A 75 1.15 -8.48 -4.57
C SER A 75 0.93 -9.05 -3.16
N HIS A 76 0.93 -10.38 -3.05
CA HIS A 76 0.75 -11.07 -1.77
C HIS A 76 1.79 -10.63 -0.72
N GLY A 77 3.04 -10.38 -1.15
CA GLY A 77 4.09 -9.88 -0.26
C GLY A 77 3.80 -8.49 0.32
N CYS A 78 3.15 -7.60 -0.43
CA CYS A 78 2.73 -6.29 0.08
C CYS A 78 1.61 -6.44 1.12
N ILE A 79 0.60 -7.26 0.83
CA ILE A 79 -0.49 -7.58 1.77
C ILE A 79 0.06 -8.16 3.06
N SER A 80 0.93 -9.17 2.96
CA SER A 80 1.56 -9.81 4.12
C SER A 80 2.31 -8.80 4.98
N LYS A 81 3.12 -7.91 4.39
CA LYS A 81 3.85 -6.87 5.13
C LYS A 81 2.93 -5.91 5.87
N ILE A 82 1.82 -5.50 5.26
CA ILE A 82 0.84 -4.61 5.89
C ILE A 82 0.16 -5.32 7.06
N LEU A 83 -0.25 -6.58 6.87
CA LEU A 83 -0.90 -7.37 7.92
C LEU A 83 0.03 -7.64 9.09
N SER A 84 1.28 -8.03 8.85
CA SER A 84 2.27 -8.23 9.91
C SER A 84 2.51 -6.96 10.71
N ARG A 85 2.72 -5.81 10.05
CA ARG A 85 2.88 -4.51 10.71
C ARG A 85 1.65 -4.11 11.53
N TYR A 86 0.46 -4.37 11.01
CA TYR A 86 -0.79 -4.07 11.72
C TYR A 86 -0.95 -4.95 12.96
N ALA A 87 -0.60 -6.24 12.88
CA ALA A 87 -0.64 -7.15 14.02
C ALA A 87 0.41 -6.78 15.09
N GLU A 88 1.59 -6.32 14.69
CA GLU A 88 2.69 -5.99 15.60
C GLU A 88 2.53 -4.64 16.29
N TYR A 89 2.10 -3.60 15.55
CA TYR A 89 2.08 -2.21 16.04
C TYR A 89 0.69 -1.56 16.07
N GLY A 90 -0.35 -2.23 15.54
CA GLY A 90 -1.69 -1.66 15.43
C GLY A 90 -1.84 -0.47 14.46
N THR A 91 -0.76 -0.07 13.76
CA THR A 91 -0.78 1.07 12.84
C THR A 91 -0.80 0.64 11.39
N ILE A 92 -1.60 1.35 10.60
CA ILE A 92 -1.68 1.18 9.15
C ILE A 92 -0.72 2.11 8.39
N MET A 93 -0.12 3.07 9.09
CA MET A 93 0.74 4.07 8.47
C MET A 93 2.03 3.43 7.93
N PRO A 94 2.54 3.90 6.77
CA PRO A 94 3.89 3.54 6.34
C PRO A 94 4.90 3.89 7.42
N GLY A 95 5.96 3.09 7.54
CA GLY A 95 7.12 3.52 8.30
C GLY A 95 7.78 4.72 7.63
N THR A 96 8.57 5.48 8.38
CA THR A 96 9.34 6.61 7.85
C THR A 96 10.25 6.12 6.73
N VAL A 97 10.01 6.62 5.50
CA VAL A 97 10.84 6.35 4.34
C VAL A 97 11.87 7.48 4.22
N GLY A 98 13.14 7.15 4.46
CA GLY A 98 14.24 8.11 4.36
C GLY A 98 14.70 8.64 5.72
N GLY A 99 16.01 8.83 5.79
CA GLY A 99 16.75 9.27 6.96
C GLY A 99 18.19 8.79 6.80
N SER A 100 19.14 9.72 6.74
CA SER A 100 20.54 9.35 6.92
C SER A 100 20.73 9.03 8.40
N LYS A 101 21.44 7.95 8.70
CA LYS A 101 22.02 7.80 10.04
C LYS A 101 22.92 9.03 10.26
N PRO A 102 22.87 9.70 11.43
CA PRO A 102 23.75 10.84 11.69
C PRO A 102 25.19 10.39 11.47
N ARG A 103 25.90 11.09 10.56
CA ARG A 103 27.30 10.79 10.27
C ARG A 103 28.11 11.15 11.51
N VAL A 104 28.92 10.21 12.00
CA VAL A 104 29.81 10.43 13.16
C VAL A 104 30.80 11.54 12.79
N THR A 105 30.66 12.70 13.41
CA THR A 105 31.65 13.78 13.33
C THR A 105 32.76 13.46 14.33
N THR A 106 33.86 12.88 13.85
CA THR A 106 35.07 12.78 14.66
C THR A 106 35.64 14.18 14.89
N PRO A 107 35.92 14.62 16.13
CA PRO A 107 36.49 15.93 16.38
C PRO A 107 37.91 16.03 15.79
N VAL A 108 38.29 17.25 15.37
CA VAL A 108 39.63 17.55 14.84
C VAL A 108 40.67 17.21 15.91
N VAL A 109 41.53 16.25 15.62
CA VAL A 109 42.73 15.97 16.43
C VAL A 109 43.67 17.15 16.25
N ARG A 110 43.91 17.89 17.34
CA ARG A 110 44.94 18.93 17.40
C ARG A 110 46.31 18.32 17.64
#